data_AF-A0A968BVL8-F1
#
_entry.id   AF-A0A968BVL8-F1
#
_cell.length_a   1.000
_cell.length_b   1.000
_cell.length_c   1.000
_cell.angle_alpha   90.00
_cell.angle_beta   90.00
_cell.angle_gamma   90.00
#
_symmetry.space_group_name_H-M   'P 1'
#
loop_
_entity.id
_entity.type
_entity.pdbx_description
1 polymer ?
#
loop_
_entity_poly.entity_id
_entity_poly.type
_entity_poly.pdbx_seq_one_letter_code
_entity_poly.pdbx_strand_id
1 'polypeptide(L)'
;EYVTEQARQATIFQVAGLLALLALAVVGAILVAVGWAVSAVLVIVLIGLVLLVVMAIVTLLWGAAIIALPIAQVIYGCYAALEAYNGRPFRYWWVADVID
;
A
#
# COMPACT_ATOMS: atom_id res chain seq x y z
N GLU A 1 20.48 -23.52 -2.40
CA GLU A 1 20.92 -22.16 -2.03
C GLU A 1 20.20 -21.07 -2.80
N TYR A 2 20.31 -21.04 -4.14
CA TYR A 2 19.58 -20.05 -4.96
C TYR A 2 18.05 -20.07 -4.76
N VAL A 3 17.42 -21.24 -4.92
CA VAL A 3 15.95 -21.38 -4.80
C VAL A 3 15.46 -21.02 -3.40
N THR A 4 16.19 -21.45 -2.37
CA THR A 4 15.86 -21.16 -0.97
C THR A 4 15.94 -19.66 -0.66
N GLU A 5 16.93 -18.95 -1.21
CA GLU A 5 17.08 -17.51 -0.99
C GLU A 5 16.00 -16.71 -1.74
N GLN A 6 15.72 -17.06 -3.00
CA GLN A 6 14.65 -16.42 -3.77
C GLN A 6 13.27 -16.66 -3.12
N ALA A 7 13.01 -17.87 -2.60
CA ALA A 7 11.79 -18.17 -1.86
C ALA A 7 11.67 -17.38 -0.56
N ARG A 8 12.77 -17.22 0.18
CA ARG A 8 12.84 -16.41 1.40
C ARG A 8 12.53 -14.94 1.10
N GLN A 9 13.18 -14.35 0.09
CA GLN A 9 12.95 -12.95 -0.29
C GLN A 9 11.51 -12.71 -0.76
N ALA A 10 10.96 -13.61 -1.58
CA ALA A 10 9.57 -13.52 -2.02
C ALA A 10 8.59 -13.59 -0.83
N THR A 11 8.85 -14.48 0.14
CA THR A 11 8.02 -14.60 1.35
C THR A 11 8.05 -13.32 2.19
N ILE A 12 9.24 -12.75 2.42
CA ILE A 12 9.38 -11.51 3.19
C ILE A 12 8.73 -10.34 2.45
N PHE A 13 8.86 -10.27 1.13
CA PHE A 13 8.16 -9.28 0.30
C PHE A 13 6.64 -9.38 0.46
N GLN A 14 6.06 -10.58 0.42
CA GLN A 14 4.62 -10.78 0.61
C GLN A 14 4.16 -10.37 2.01
N VAL A 15 4.93 -10.72 3.05
CA VAL A 15 4.61 -10.32 4.44
C VAL A 15 4.70 -8.81 4.60
N ALA A 16 5.77 -8.17 4.13
CA ALA A 16 5.93 -6.73 4.16
C ALA A 16 4.80 -6.02 3.39
N GLY A 17 4.44 -6.58 2.23
CA GLY A 17 3.34 -6.09 1.42
C GLY A 17 1.98 -6.17 2.11
N LEU A 18 1.70 -7.27 2.80
CA LEU A 18 0.50 -7.45 3.61
C LEU A 18 0.45 -6.45 4.78
N LEU A 19 1.56 -6.27 5.49
CA LEU A 19 1.66 -5.31 6.58
C LEU A 19 1.47 -3.87 6.10
N ALA A 20 2.04 -3.52 4.94
CA ALA A 20 1.85 -2.21 4.32
C ALA A 20 0.38 -1.97 3.93
N LEU A 21 -0.29 -2.98 3.35
CA LEU A 21 -1.72 -2.89 3.04
C LEU A 21 -2.57 -2.72 4.30
N LEU A 22 -2.27 -3.49 5.35
CA LEU A 22 -2.98 -3.39 6.63
C LEU A 22 -2.79 -2.01 7.27
N ALA A 23 -1.56 -1.51 7.28
CA ALA A 23 -1.25 -0.17 7.79
C ALA A 23 -2.00 0.91 6.99
N LEU A 24 -1.96 0.85 5.66
CA LEU A 24 -2.67 1.78 4.78
C LEU A 24 -4.19 1.75 5.02
N ALA A 25 -4.76 0.55 5.19
CA ALA A 25 -6.18 0.38 5.43
C ALA A 25 -6.58 0.91 6.81
N VAL A 26 -5.91 0.50 7.88
CA VAL A 26 -6.29 0.88 9.25
C VAL A 26 -6.02 2.36 9.51
N VAL A 27 -4.79 2.83 9.24
CA VAL A 27 -4.43 4.23 9.47
C VAL A 27 -5.23 5.14 8.56
N GLY A 28 -5.38 4.79 7.28
CA GLY A 28 -6.18 5.56 6.35
C GLY A 28 -7.65 5.61 6.74
N ALA A 29 -8.26 4.51 7.19
CA ALA A 29 -9.65 4.50 7.66
C ALA A 29 -9.85 5.43 8.85
N ILE A 30 -8.92 5.41 9.83
CA ILE A 30 -8.98 6.30 10.99
C ILE A 30 -8.89 7.77 10.56
N LEU A 31 -7.90 8.11 9.73
CA LEU A 31 -7.71 9.49 9.27
C LEU A 31 -8.88 9.99 8.43
N VAL A 32 -9.41 9.15 7.54
CA VAL A 32 -10.58 9.46 6.71
C VAL A 32 -11.80 9.67 7.61
N ALA A 33 -12.06 8.78 8.56
CA ALA A 33 -13.20 8.91 9.48
C ALA A 33 -13.12 10.20 10.32
N VAL A 34 -11.94 10.52 10.88
CA VAL A 34 -11.72 11.77 11.61
C VAL A 34 -11.92 12.98 10.69
N GLY A 35 -11.37 12.95 9.48
CA GLY A 35 -11.53 14.03 8.51
C GLY A 35 -12.99 14.29 8.15
N TRP A 36 -13.78 13.23 7.94
CA TRP A 36 -15.22 13.35 7.71
C TRP A 36 -15.96 13.94 8.92
N ALA A 37 -15.66 13.45 10.13
CA ALA A 37 -16.28 13.97 11.36
C ALA A 37 -16.00 15.47 11.55
N VAL A 38 -14.73 15.89 11.40
CA VAL A 38 -14.33 17.30 11.50
C VAL A 38 -15.02 18.14 10.42
N SER A 39 -15.05 17.65 9.18
CA SER A 39 -15.68 18.37 8.06
C SER A 39 -17.17 18.56 8.30
N ALA A 40 -17.87 17.55 8.81
CA ALA A 40 -19.29 17.61 9.13
C ALA A 40 -19.59 18.65 10.22
N VAL A 41 -18.79 18.68 11.30
CA VAL A 41 -18.95 19.70 12.37
C VAL A 41 -18.75 21.11 11.81
N LEU A 42 -17.76 21.29 10.93
CA LEU A 42 -17.43 22.60 10.36
C LEU A 42 -18.43 23.10 9.31
N VAL A 43 -19.43 22.31 8.93
CA VAL A 43 -20.53 22.78 8.05
C VAL A 43 -21.29 23.93 8.71
N ILE A 44 -21.39 23.95 10.04
CA ILE A 44 -22.07 25.00 10.81
C ILE A 44 -21.47 26.39 10.51
N VAL A 45 -20.16 26.46 10.22
CA VAL A 45 -19.44 27.69 9.89
C VAL A 45 -19.07 27.78 8.39
N LEU A 46 -19.81 27.05 7.54
CA LEU A 46 -19.72 26.99 6.07
C LEU A 46 -18.41 26.43 5.48
N ILE A 47 -17.27 26.56 6.17
CA ILE A 47 -15.98 26.00 5.70
C ILE A 47 -16.05 24.48 5.52
N GLY A 48 -16.91 23.81 6.30
CA GLY A 48 -17.15 22.38 6.17
C GLY A 48 -17.62 21.97 4.78
N LEU A 49 -18.35 22.81 4.04
CA LEU A 49 -18.79 22.48 2.67
C LEU A 49 -17.60 22.28 1.72
N VAL A 50 -16.57 23.12 1.84
CA VAL A 50 -15.33 22.97 1.07
C VAL A 50 -14.58 21.71 1.52
N LEU A 51 -14.50 21.50 2.84
CA LEU A 51 -13.82 20.33 3.40
C LEU A 51 -14.49 19.01 3.03
N LEU A 52 -15.82 18.95 2.89
CA LEU A 52 -16.52 17.75 2.42
C LEU A 52 -16.08 17.34 1.01
N VAL A 53 -15.91 18.30 0.10
CA VAL A 53 -15.41 18.02 -1.26
C VAL A 53 -13.97 17.51 -1.21
N VAL A 54 -13.11 18.15 -0.40
CA VAL A 54 -11.73 17.69 -0.19
C VAL A 54 -11.71 16.28 0.39
N MET A 55 -12.52 16.00 1.40
CA MET A 55 -12.61 14.68 2.03
C MET A 55 -13.14 13.60 1.07
N ALA A 56 -14.06 13.94 0.17
CA ALA A 56 -14.48 13.02 -0.88
C ALA A 56 -13.31 12.64 -1.78
N ILE A 57 -12.50 13.61 -2.23
CA ILE A 57 -11.30 13.35 -3.04
C ILE A 57 -10.30 12.49 -2.26
N VAL A 58 -10.01 12.83 -1.00
CA VAL A 58 -9.11 12.04 -0.14
C VAL A 58 -9.60 10.60 0.02
N THR A 59 -10.90 10.40 0.21
CA THR A 59 -11.51 9.07 0.34
C THR A 59 -11.34 8.26 -0.95
N LEU A 60 -11.54 8.89 -2.11
CA LEU A 60 -11.34 8.24 -3.41
C LEU A 60 -9.87 7.86 -3.63
N LEU A 61 -8.93 8.76 -3.31
CA LEU A 61 -7.50 8.49 -3.42
C LEU A 61 -7.06 7.36 -2.48
N TRP A 62 -7.57 7.35 -1.25
CA TRP A 62 -7.30 6.27 -0.30
C TRP A 62 -7.85 4.93 -0.78
N GLY A 63 -9.09 4.89 -1.28
CA GLY A 63 -9.68 3.68 -1.87
C GLY A 63 -8.90 3.20 -3.09
N ALA A 64 -8.47 4.12 -3.97
CA ALA A 64 -7.62 3.79 -5.10
C ALA A 64 -6.27 3.21 -4.66
N ALA A 65 -5.64 3.77 -3.60
CA ALA A 65 -4.39 3.26 -3.06
C ALA A 65 -4.51 1.85 -2.48
N ILE A 66 -5.61 1.56 -1.76
CA ILE A 66 -5.91 0.20 -1.24
C ILE A 66 -5.98 -0.83 -2.37
N ILE A 67 -6.52 -0.45 -3.53
CA ILE A 67 -6.66 -1.34 -4.68
C ILE A 67 -5.35 -1.43 -5.48
N ALA A 68 -4.67 -0.30 -5.67
CA ALA A 68 -3.46 -0.23 -6.49
C ALA A 68 -2.28 -0.98 -5.86
N LEU A 69 -2.15 -0.93 -4.53
CA LEU A 69 -1.06 -1.56 -3.79
C LEU A 69 -0.97 -3.09 -3.99
N PRO A 70 -2.03 -3.90 -3.80
CA PRO A 70 -1.96 -5.34 -4.07
C PRO A 70 -1.75 -5.66 -5.55
N ILE A 71 -2.29 -4.85 -6.47
CA ILE A 71 -2.04 -5.02 -7.91
C ILE A 71 -0.55 -4.82 -8.21
N ALA A 72 0.04 -3.74 -7.68
CA ALA A 72 1.46 -3.46 -7.84
C ALA A 72 2.34 -4.59 -7.25
N GLN A 73 1.94 -5.15 -6.09
CA GLN A 73 2.63 -6.28 -5.49
C GLN A 73 2.60 -7.53 -6.35
N VAL A 74 1.45 -7.87 -6.95
CA VAL A 74 1.32 -9.00 -7.87
C VAL A 74 2.20 -8.79 -9.10
N ILE A 75 2.11 -7.62 -9.73
CA ILE A 75 2.93 -7.30 -10.93
C ILE A 75 4.42 -7.42 -10.60
N TYR A 76 4.86 -6.84 -9.47
CA TYR A 76 6.25 -6.88 -9.06
C TYR A 76 6.71 -8.30 -8.70
N GLY A 77 5.87 -9.08 -8.02
CA GLY A 77 6.13 -10.50 -7.71
C GLY A 77 6.23 -11.37 -8.96
N CYS A 78 5.37 -11.17 -9.95
CA CYS A 78 5.44 -11.84 -11.25
C CYS A 78 6.73 -11.48 -12.00
N TYR A 79 7.11 -10.20 -12.00
CA TYR A 79 8.36 -9.75 -12.61
C TYR A 79 9.59 -10.39 -11.96
N ALA A 80 9.62 -10.42 -10.62
CA ALA A 80 10.67 -11.10 -9.86
C ALA A 80 10.77 -12.59 -10.20
N ALA A 81 9.62 -13.28 -10.30
CA ALA A 81 9.57 -14.69 -10.66
C ALA A 81 10.09 -14.96 -12.09
N LEU A 82 9.75 -14.10 -13.05
CA LEU A 82 10.27 -14.17 -14.42
C LEU A 82 11.79 -13.97 -14.45
N GLU A 83 12.30 -13.05 -13.66
CA GLU A 83 13.73 -12.79 -13.62
C GLU A 83 14.50 -13.96 -13.00
N ALA A 84 13.98 -14.49 -11.90
CA ALA A 84 14.54 -15.68 -11.25
C ALA A 84 14.49 -16.92 -12.15
N TYR A 85 13.44 -17.07 -12.97
CA TYR A 85 13.30 -18.14 -13.97
C TYR A 85 14.36 -18.06 -15.07
N ASN A 86 14.74 -16.85 -15.47
CA ASN A 86 15.82 -16.60 -16.43
C ASN A 86 17.23 -16.76 -15.83
N GLY A 87 17.34 -17.25 -14.59
CA GLY A 87 18.61 -17.46 -13.89
C GLY A 87 19.27 -16.16 -13.41
N ARG A 88 18.55 -15.03 -13.46
CA ARG A 88 19.04 -13.74 -12.96
C ARG A 88 18.58 -13.58 -11.50
N PRO A 89 19.50 -13.47 -10.53
CA PRO A 89 19.14 -13.30 -9.12
C PRO A 89 18.40 -11.97 -8.94
N PHE A 90 17.10 -12.05 -8.66
CA PHE A 90 16.30 -10.87 -8.38
C PHE A 90 16.54 -10.42 -6.95
N ARG A 91 16.73 -9.11 -6.75
CA ARG A 91 16.79 -8.47 -5.44
C ARG A 91 15.61 -7.52 -5.33
N TYR A 92 14.70 -7.80 -4.41
CA TYR A 92 13.56 -6.94 -4.14
C TYR A 92 14.06 -5.62 -3.54
N TRP A 93 14.06 -4.52 -4.29
CA TRP A 93 14.70 -3.27 -3.84
C TRP A 93 14.18 -2.75 -2.48
N TRP A 94 12.89 -2.95 -2.18
CA TRP A 94 12.28 -2.51 -0.92
C TRP A 94 12.58 -3.40 0.29
N VAL A 95 13.18 -4.57 0.07
CA VAL A 95 13.30 -5.64 1.06
C VAL A 95 14.74 -6.14 1.17
N ALA A 96 15.50 -6.09 0.08
CA ALA A 96 16.87 -6.54 -0.01
C ALA A 96 17.79 -5.79 0.97
N ASP A 97 17.61 -4.48 1.13
CA ASP A 97 18.42 -3.66 2.05
C ASP A 97 18.14 -3.94 3.53
N VAL A 98 17.05 -4.63 3.87
CA VAL A 98 16.68 -5.01 5.25
C VAL A 98 17.14 -6.43 5.58
N ILE A 99 17.47 -7.22 4.55
CA ILE A 99 17.77 -8.65 4.67
C ILE A 99 19.28 -8.94 4.58
N ASP A 100 20.02 -8.14 3.82
CA ASP A 100 21.50 -8.19 3.74
C ASP A 100 22.17 -7.64 5.00
#